data_AF-A0A7J9YMT0-F1
#
_entry.id   AF-A0A7J9YMT0-F1
#
_cell.length_a   1.000
_cell.length_b   1.000
_cell.length_c   1.000
_cell.angle_alpha   90.00
_cell.angle_beta   90.00
_cell.angle_gamma   90.00
#
_symmetry.space_group_name_H-M   'P 1'
#
loop_
_entity.id
_entity.type
_entity.pdbx_description
1 polymer ?
#
loop_
_entity_poly.entity_id
_entity_poly.type
_entity_poly.pdbx_seq_one_letter_code
_entity_poly.pdbx_strand_id
1 'polypeptide(L)'
;MHRCADKLAAQMDPAPEWFTGFGVFLAQRAAPTRAVSMLHQLADLLAHTSHAPTVVLQAARRPAPAIGSLARALEAYFVASRLALPLDTSERGAALRRARRVTEVPAPFRALVAEFDTHQLESRVRARRAGTKPRSDGTLEINLTAVRDLSRFLAAHRPDVTAWTLVGVADIEAFLATLDNTGYRARQLHGLQVFFRFARRGRHILVDPTRELKGNSNIPFHGEALDPTQQRGLFRRWTAGTAELHPHEPAVGLLGLLHGASVNELR
;
A
#
# COMPACT_ATOMS: atom_id res chain seq x y z
N MET A 1 -21.95 -27.24 -8.20
CA MET A 1 -21.40 -26.46 -7.08
C MET A 1 -21.83 -27.02 -5.72
N HIS A 2 -23.13 -27.08 -5.40
CA HIS A 2 -23.64 -27.58 -4.11
C HIS A 2 -23.08 -28.95 -3.70
N ARG A 3 -23.21 -29.97 -4.58
CA ARG A 3 -22.63 -31.31 -4.37
C ARG A 3 -21.12 -31.36 -4.06
N CYS A 4 -20.34 -30.39 -4.55
CA CYS A 4 -18.90 -30.34 -4.32
C CYS A 4 -18.59 -29.79 -2.91
N ALA A 5 -19.29 -28.74 -2.49
CA ALA A 5 -19.18 -28.20 -1.14
C ALA A 5 -19.61 -29.25 -0.10
N ASP A 6 -20.73 -29.94 -0.32
CA ASP A 6 -21.23 -30.97 0.61
C ASP A 6 -20.28 -32.16 0.73
N LYS A 7 -19.71 -32.61 -0.40
CA LYS A 7 -18.72 -33.69 -0.41
C LYS A 7 -17.45 -33.31 0.34
N LEU A 8 -16.97 -32.08 0.16
CA LEU A 8 -15.80 -31.58 0.88
C LEU A 8 -16.09 -31.42 2.37
N ALA A 9 -17.24 -30.86 2.75
CA ALA A 9 -17.65 -30.71 4.14
C ALA A 9 -17.72 -32.07 4.86
N ALA A 10 -18.23 -33.11 4.21
CA ALA A 10 -18.28 -34.47 4.76
C ALA A 10 -16.89 -35.10 4.99
N GLN A 11 -15.83 -34.55 4.41
CA GLN A 11 -14.44 -34.98 4.60
C GLN A 11 -13.71 -34.19 5.70
N MET A 12 -14.37 -33.21 6.32
CA MET A 12 -13.78 -32.34 7.34
C MET A 12 -14.34 -32.71 8.72
N ASP A 13 -13.45 -32.86 9.72
CA ASP A 13 -13.84 -33.19 11.09
C ASP A 13 -13.21 -32.21 12.10
N PRO A 14 -14.00 -31.30 12.73
CA PRO A 14 -15.38 -30.95 12.41
C PRO A 14 -15.48 -29.97 11.22
N ALA A 15 -16.48 -30.13 10.36
CA ALA A 15 -16.74 -29.17 9.28
C ALA A 15 -17.15 -27.79 9.85
N PRO A 16 -16.58 -26.67 9.35
CA PRO A 16 -17.02 -25.34 9.78
C PRO A 16 -18.47 -25.07 9.34
N GLU A 17 -19.30 -24.57 10.25
CA GLU A 17 -20.73 -24.29 9.98
C GLU A 17 -20.94 -23.31 8.81
N TRP A 18 -19.97 -22.44 8.56
CA TRP A 18 -20.01 -21.45 7.50
C TRP A 18 -19.54 -21.99 6.12
N PHE A 19 -18.94 -23.18 6.07
CA PHE A 19 -18.32 -23.72 4.84
C PHE A 19 -19.33 -23.94 3.72
N THR A 20 -20.48 -24.54 4.02
CA THR A 20 -21.57 -24.75 3.06
C THR A 20 -22.14 -23.42 2.57
N GLY A 21 -22.29 -22.44 3.48
CA GLY A 21 -22.73 -21.09 3.14
C GLY A 21 -21.76 -20.37 2.18
N PHE A 22 -20.45 -20.57 2.36
CA PHE A 22 -19.44 -20.06 1.42
C PHE A 22 -19.56 -20.71 0.03
N GLY A 23 -19.84 -22.01 -0.04
CA GLY A 23 -20.09 -22.72 -1.30
C GLY A 23 -21.28 -22.13 -2.09
N VAL A 24 -22.37 -21.78 -1.38
CA VAL A 24 -23.53 -21.08 -1.98
C VAL A 24 -23.15 -19.68 -2.47
N PHE A 25 -22.39 -18.94 -1.65
CA PHE A 25 -21.91 -17.60 -2.01
C PHE A 25 -21.07 -17.61 -3.30
N LEU A 26 -20.15 -18.57 -3.45
CA LEU A 26 -19.34 -18.70 -4.66
C LEU A 26 -20.16 -19.08 -5.89
N ALA A 27 -21.14 -19.98 -5.74
CA ALA A 27 -21.99 -20.41 -6.85
C ALA A 27 -22.76 -19.25 -7.51
N GLN A 28 -23.07 -18.20 -6.75
CA GLN A 28 -23.77 -17.01 -7.24
C GLN A 28 -22.83 -15.98 -7.91
N ARG A 29 -21.52 -16.04 -7.65
CA ARG A 29 -20.60 -14.91 -7.90
C ARG A 29 -19.34 -15.27 -8.69
N ALA A 30 -19.08 -16.54 -8.93
CA ALA A 30 -17.91 -17.01 -9.66
C ALA A 30 -18.27 -18.07 -10.69
N ALA A 31 -17.49 -18.16 -11.76
CA ALA A 31 -17.59 -19.24 -12.73
C ALA A 31 -17.40 -20.61 -12.01
N PRO A 32 -18.14 -21.67 -12.41
CA PRO A 32 -18.14 -22.95 -11.69
C PRO A 32 -16.75 -23.56 -11.48
N THR A 33 -15.89 -23.53 -12.51
CA THR A 33 -14.51 -24.04 -12.44
C THR A 33 -13.66 -23.29 -11.40
N ARG A 34 -13.78 -21.96 -11.38
CA ARG A 34 -13.09 -21.10 -10.41
C ARG A 34 -13.59 -21.32 -8.99
N ALA A 35 -14.89 -21.49 -8.83
CA ALA A 35 -15.50 -21.75 -7.53
C ALA A 35 -15.08 -23.11 -6.94
N VAL A 36 -15.03 -24.18 -7.77
CA VAL A 36 -14.51 -25.49 -7.35
C VAL A 36 -13.04 -25.40 -6.93
N SER A 37 -12.21 -24.71 -7.71
CA SER A 37 -10.79 -24.51 -7.37
C SER A 37 -10.63 -23.79 -6.03
N MET A 38 -11.42 -22.74 -5.78
CA MET A 38 -11.40 -22.01 -4.51
C MET A 38 -11.88 -22.86 -3.32
N LEU A 39 -12.86 -23.75 -3.50
CA LEU A 39 -13.30 -24.68 -2.46
C LEU A 39 -12.22 -25.71 -2.09
N HIS A 40 -11.50 -26.25 -3.07
CA HIS A 40 -10.37 -27.15 -2.81
C HIS A 40 -9.20 -26.43 -2.13
N GLN A 41 -8.87 -25.21 -2.57
CA GLN A 41 -7.84 -24.39 -1.91
C GLN A 41 -8.23 -24.07 -0.46
N LEU A 42 -9.51 -23.81 -0.20
CA LEU A 42 -10.01 -23.58 1.14
C LEU A 42 -9.95 -24.84 2.01
N ALA A 43 -10.35 -26.00 1.47
CA ALA A 43 -10.29 -27.28 2.18
C ALA A 43 -8.86 -27.64 2.58
N ASP A 44 -7.90 -27.50 1.65
CA ASP A 44 -6.47 -27.68 1.93
C ASP A 44 -5.96 -26.72 3.01
N LEU A 45 -6.41 -25.47 2.96
CA LEU A 45 -6.04 -24.47 3.96
C LEU A 45 -6.58 -24.80 5.35
N LEU A 46 -7.83 -25.25 5.43
CA LEU A 46 -8.50 -25.63 6.67
C LEU A 46 -7.88 -26.88 7.31
N ALA A 47 -7.29 -27.78 6.53
CA ALA A 47 -6.56 -28.93 7.06
C ALA A 47 -5.34 -28.53 7.93
N HIS A 48 -4.84 -27.30 7.79
CA HIS A 48 -3.63 -26.82 8.45
C HIS A 48 -3.88 -25.60 9.34
N THR A 49 -5.13 -25.18 9.54
CA THR A 49 -5.43 -23.95 10.29
C THR A 49 -6.73 -24.05 11.08
N SER A 50 -6.89 -23.16 12.06
CA SER A 50 -8.14 -23.08 12.83
C SER A 50 -9.31 -22.66 11.94
N HIS A 51 -10.50 -23.19 12.21
CA HIS A 51 -11.73 -22.88 11.48
C HIS A 51 -12.33 -21.50 11.83
N ALA A 52 -11.69 -20.75 12.74
CA ALA A 52 -12.09 -19.40 13.09
C ALA A 52 -11.99 -18.46 11.86
N PRO A 53 -13.08 -17.76 11.45
CA PRO A 53 -13.13 -16.97 10.22
C PRO A 53 -11.96 -15.99 10.03
N THR A 54 -11.52 -15.33 11.12
CA THR A 54 -10.38 -14.40 11.11
C THR A 54 -9.05 -15.10 10.85
N VAL A 55 -8.83 -16.29 11.40
CA VAL A 55 -7.62 -17.10 11.23
C VAL A 55 -7.54 -17.68 9.82
N VAL A 56 -8.65 -18.21 9.32
CA VAL A 56 -8.79 -18.69 7.93
C VAL A 56 -8.49 -17.57 6.94
N LEU A 57 -9.05 -16.38 7.18
CA LEU A 57 -8.84 -15.22 6.32
C LEU A 57 -7.39 -14.74 6.33
N GLN A 58 -6.69 -14.85 7.47
CA GLN A 58 -5.25 -14.57 7.57
C GLN A 58 -4.42 -15.62 6.84
N ALA A 59 -4.69 -16.91 7.03
CA ALA A 59 -3.98 -18.00 6.37
C ALA A 59 -4.15 -17.96 4.84
N ALA A 60 -5.33 -17.56 4.35
CA ALA A 60 -5.64 -17.51 2.91
C ALA A 60 -4.85 -16.43 2.17
N ARG A 61 -4.25 -15.50 2.92
CA ARG A 61 -3.43 -14.39 2.43
C ARG A 61 -1.93 -14.69 2.43
N ARG A 62 -1.51 -15.97 2.28
CA ARG A 62 -0.08 -16.37 2.13
C ARG A 62 0.71 -15.29 1.37
N PRO A 63 1.93 -14.94 1.80
CA PRO A 63 2.62 -13.73 1.38
C PRO A 63 2.89 -13.75 -0.12
N ALA A 64 1.98 -13.17 -0.89
CA ALA A 64 2.06 -12.98 -2.32
C ALA A 64 1.77 -11.49 -2.63
N PRO A 65 2.32 -10.93 -3.73
CA PRO A 65 2.19 -9.51 -4.05
C PRO A 65 0.74 -9.01 -4.23
N ALA A 66 -0.20 -9.92 -4.48
CA ALA A 66 -1.62 -9.62 -4.66
C ALA A 66 -2.50 -10.47 -3.73
N ILE A 67 -3.61 -9.90 -3.28
CA ILE A 67 -4.63 -10.63 -2.51
C ILE A 67 -5.24 -11.69 -3.46
N GLY A 68 -4.94 -12.96 -3.20
CA GLY A 68 -5.46 -14.10 -3.95
C GLY A 68 -6.98 -14.08 -4.05
N SER A 69 -7.54 -14.62 -5.12
CA SER A 69 -9.00 -14.62 -5.35
C SER A 69 -9.78 -15.29 -4.22
N LEU A 70 -9.20 -16.33 -3.60
CA LEU A 70 -9.77 -16.99 -2.42
C LEU A 70 -9.91 -16.01 -1.24
N ALA A 71 -8.83 -15.31 -0.89
CA ALA A 71 -8.83 -14.36 0.23
C ALA A 71 -9.84 -13.22 0.03
N ARG A 72 -10.01 -12.71 -1.19
CA ARG A 72 -11.04 -11.69 -1.50
C ARG A 72 -12.46 -12.22 -1.33
N ALA A 73 -12.72 -13.43 -1.82
CA ALA A 73 -14.05 -14.01 -1.70
C ALA A 73 -14.40 -14.37 -0.26
N LEU A 74 -13.44 -14.91 0.52
CA LEU A 74 -13.61 -15.17 1.94
C LEU A 74 -13.89 -13.89 2.73
N GLU A 75 -13.15 -12.82 2.45
CA GLU A 75 -13.39 -11.52 3.09
C GLU A 75 -14.80 -11.02 2.81
N ALA A 76 -15.21 -11.01 1.54
CA ALA A 76 -16.55 -10.57 1.15
C ALA A 76 -17.65 -11.41 1.83
N TYR A 77 -17.48 -12.74 1.88
CA TYR A 77 -18.44 -13.63 2.52
C TYR A 77 -18.49 -13.46 4.04
N PHE A 78 -17.35 -13.42 4.73
CA PHE A 78 -17.31 -13.30 6.19
C PHE A 78 -17.82 -11.95 6.67
N VAL A 79 -17.56 -10.87 5.93
CA VAL A 79 -18.12 -9.55 6.22
C VAL A 79 -19.64 -9.55 5.96
N ALA A 80 -20.09 -10.06 4.82
CA ALA A 80 -21.53 -10.11 4.50
C ALA A 80 -22.33 -10.96 5.50
N SER A 81 -21.71 -12.05 5.99
CA SER A 81 -22.30 -12.99 6.95
C SER A 81 -22.07 -12.60 8.41
N ARG A 82 -21.43 -11.43 8.68
CA ARG A 82 -21.08 -10.94 10.02
C ARG A 82 -20.21 -11.91 10.86
N LEU A 83 -19.47 -12.78 10.19
CA LEU A 83 -18.56 -13.76 10.79
C LEU A 83 -17.16 -13.17 11.06
N ALA A 84 -16.83 -12.06 10.39
CA ALA A 84 -15.63 -11.29 10.66
C ALA A 84 -15.88 -9.80 10.38
N LEU A 85 -15.18 -8.94 11.12
CA LEU A 85 -15.03 -7.54 10.73
C LEU A 85 -14.14 -7.47 9.48
N PRO A 86 -14.35 -6.47 8.58
CA PRO A 86 -13.41 -6.20 7.51
C PRO A 86 -12.02 -6.09 8.12
N LEU A 87 -11.08 -6.89 7.63
CA LEU A 87 -9.70 -6.69 8.06
C LEU A 87 -9.27 -5.34 7.51
N ASP A 88 -8.54 -4.52 8.27
CA ASP A 88 -7.91 -3.33 7.68
C ASP A 88 -6.73 -3.77 6.80
N THR A 89 -7.07 -4.25 5.61
CA THR A 89 -6.14 -4.84 4.65
C THR A 89 -5.14 -3.82 4.15
N SER A 90 -5.60 -2.58 4.02
CA SER A 90 -4.79 -1.46 3.56
C SER A 90 -3.78 -1.03 4.61
N GLU A 91 -4.20 -0.93 5.88
CA GLU A 91 -3.33 -0.58 7.00
C GLU A 91 -2.31 -1.70 7.27
N ARG A 92 -2.74 -2.97 7.24
CA ARG A 92 -1.82 -4.11 7.39
C ARG A 92 -0.82 -4.20 6.24
N GLY A 93 -1.28 -4.04 5.00
CA GLY A 93 -0.40 -4.01 3.83
C GLY A 93 0.61 -2.87 3.92
N ALA A 94 0.18 -1.69 4.37
CA ALA A 94 1.07 -0.56 4.61
C ALA A 94 2.07 -0.85 5.74
N ALA A 95 1.64 -1.44 6.85
CA ALA A 95 2.53 -1.84 7.93
C ALA A 95 3.62 -2.82 7.47
N LEU A 96 3.27 -3.83 6.67
CA LEU A 96 4.22 -4.77 6.10
C LEU A 96 5.22 -4.08 5.14
N ARG A 97 4.74 -3.15 4.29
CA ARG A 97 5.63 -2.39 3.40
C ARG A 97 6.60 -1.52 4.19
N ARG A 98 6.13 -0.83 5.25
CA ARG A 98 7.00 -0.02 6.13
C ARG A 98 8.02 -0.89 6.87
N ALA A 99 7.58 -2.00 7.48
CA ALA A 99 8.46 -2.94 8.16
C ALA A 99 9.55 -3.46 7.22
N ARG A 100 9.19 -3.83 5.99
CA ARG A 100 10.16 -4.22 4.94
C ARG A 100 11.17 -3.11 4.66
N ARG A 101 10.74 -1.85 4.53
CA ARG A 101 11.66 -0.72 4.30
C ARG A 101 12.65 -0.54 5.44
N VAL A 102 12.21 -0.71 6.69
CA VAL A 102 13.08 -0.66 7.88
C VAL A 102 14.07 -1.83 7.87
N THR A 103 13.64 -3.06 7.58
CA THR A 103 14.54 -4.23 7.50
C THR A 103 15.61 -4.05 6.42
N GLU A 104 15.25 -3.44 5.29
CA GLU A 104 16.14 -3.15 4.17
C GLU A 104 17.22 -2.08 4.45
N VAL A 105 17.15 -1.38 5.58
CA VAL A 105 18.17 -0.43 6.06
C VAL A 105 19.39 -1.21 6.58
N PRO A 106 20.64 -0.81 6.25
CA PRO A 106 21.84 -1.40 6.82
C PRO A 106 21.87 -1.34 8.35
N ALA A 107 22.47 -2.35 8.97
CA ALA A 107 22.41 -2.57 10.42
C ALA A 107 22.79 -1.35 11.29
N PRO A 108 23.87 -0.60 10.98
CA PRO A 108 24.29 0.52 11.83
C PRO A 108 23.26 1.66 11.92
N PHE A 109 22.40 1.78 10.91
CA PHE A 109 21.42 2.85 10.81
C PHE A 109 20.01 2.45 11.28
N ARG A 110 19.73 1.14 11.32
CA ARG A 110 18.36 0.59 11.36
C ARG A 110 17.56 0.99 12.59
N ALA A 111 18.18 1.03 13.78
CA ALA A 111 17.48 1.31 15.03
C ALA A 111 16.75 2.66 14.99
N LEU A 112 17.45 3.73 14.60
CA LEU A 112 16.84 5.07 14.53
C LEU A 112 15.77 5.18 13.43
N VAL A 113 15.87 4.40 12.35
CA VAL A 113 14.82 4.37 11.31
C VAL A 113 13.55 3.69 11.83
N ALA A 114 13.68 2.66 12.67
CA ALA A 114 12.53 2.02 13.32
C ALA A 114 11.84 2.97 14.31
N GLU A 115 12.62 3.73 15.08
CA GLU A 115 12.10 4.80 15.96
C GLU A 115 11.40 5.90 15.14
N PHE A 116 11.96 6.26 13.99
CA PHE A 116 11.34 7.22 13.09
C PHE A 116 9.99 6.73 12.55
N ASP A 117 9.86 5.46 12.13
CA ASP A 117 8.57 4.89 11.69
C ASP A 117 7.51 5.00 12.80
N THR A 118 7.89 4.63 14.03
CA THR A 118 7.03 4.75 15.21
C THR A 118 6.58 6.19 15.43
N HIS A 119 7.51 7.15 15.41
CA HIS A 119 7.22 8.57 15.54
C HIS A 119 6.28 9.10 14.44
N GLN A 120 6.41 8.60 13.20
CA GLN A 120 5.51 8.96 12.11
C GLN A 120 4.06 8.50 12.38
N LEU A 121 3.89 7.30 12.92
CA LEU A 121 2.58 6.75 13.28
C LEU A 121 1.96 7.52 14.46
N GLU A 122 2.73 7.83 15.50
CA GLU A 122 2.26 8.66 16.61
C GLU A 122 1.84 10.05 16.14
N SER A 123 2.62 10.65 15.23
CA SER A 123 2.27 11.95 14.63
C SER A 123 0.95 11.89 13.86
N ARG A 124 0.68 10.77 13.16
CA ARG A 124 -0.58 10.51 12.48
C ARG A 124 -1.74 10.41 13.47
N VAL A 125 -1.55 9.71 14.59
CA VAL A 125 -2.55 9.59 15.66
C VAL A 125 -2.82 10.95 16.30
N ARG A 126 -1.78 11.75 16.58
CA ARG A 126 -1.93 13.13 17.09
C ARG A 126 -2.71 14.01 16.11
N ALA A 127 -2.41 13.93 14.81
CA ALA A 127 -3.12 14.70 13.79
C ALA A 127 -4.62 14.37 13.75
N ARG A 128 -4.98 13.07 13.81
CA ARG A 128 -6.37 12.60 13.90
C ARG A 128 -7.06 13.17 15.14
N ARG A 129 -6.41 13.10 16.31
CA ARG A 129 -6.96 13.65 17.57
C ARG A 129 -7.16 15.15 17.53
N ALA A 130 -6.28 15.88 16.84
CA ALA A 130 -6.36 17.32 16.67
C ALA A 130 -7.34 17.76 15.56
N GLY A 131 -8.03 16.84 14.88
CA GLY A 131 -8.93 17.16 13.77
C GLY A 131 -8.22 17.67 12.51
N THR A 132 -6.91 17.45 12.40
CA THR A 132 -6.10 17.87 11.24
C THR A 132 -5.88 16.71 10.29
N LYS A 133 -5.56 17.00 9.01
CA LYS A 133 -5.36 15.97 7.98
C LYS A 133 -4.17 15.06 8.32
N PRO A 134 -4.40 13.77 8.64
CA PRO A 134 -3.31 12.84 8.91
C PRO A 134 -2.53 12.50 7.64
N ARG A 135 -1.24 12.18 7.78
CA ARG A 135 -0.44 11.67 6.66
C ARG A 135 -1.01 10.34 6.16
N SER A 136 -0.94 10.12 4.85
CA SER A 136 -1.32 8.85 4.23
C SER A 136 -0.22 7.81 4.41
N ASP A 137 -0.57 6.54 4.30
CA ASP A 137 0.39 5.44 4.32
C ASP A 137 1.47 5.59 3.23
N GLY A 138 1.08 6.04 2.04
CA GLY A 138 2.03 6.34 0.96
C GLY A 138 3.05 7.41 1.33
N THR A 139 2.66 8.47 2.05
CA THR A 139 3.60 9.49 2.54
C THR A 139 4.59 8.91 3.55
N LEU A 140 4.13 8.06 4.47
CA LEU A 140 5.02 7.43 5.46
C LEU A 140 6.05 6.53 4.77
N GLU A 141 5.59 5.75 3.78
CA GLU A 141 6.43 4.87 2.96
C GLU A 141 7.46 5.64 2.10
N ILE A 142 7.08 6.78 1.52
CA ILE A 142 8.00 7.66 0.77
C ILE A 142 9.13 8.14 1.67
N ASN A 143 8.83 8.58 2.89
CA ASN A 143 9.84 9.05 3.83
C ASN A 143 10.82 7.93 4.21
N LEU A 144 10.31 6.72 4.53
CA LEU A 144 11.17 5.57 4.84
C LEU A 144 12.01 5.12 3.64
N THR A 145 11.45 5.21 2.44
CA THR A 145 12.18 4.91 1.20
C THR A 145 13.39 5.83 1.06
N ALA A 146 13.22 7.13 1.36
CA ALA A 146 14.32 8.07 1.25
C ALA A 146 15.47 7.78 2.23
N VAL A 147 15.12 7.51 3.49
CA VAL A 147 16.11 7.18 4.53
C VAL A 147 16.82 5.86 4.23
N ARG A 148 16.08 4.85 3.74
CA ARG A 148 16.64 3.57 3.28
C ARG A 148 17.63 3.77 2.14
N ASP A 149 17.27 4.54 1.12
CA ASP A 149 18.12 4.74 -0.06
C ASP A 149 19.41 5.49 0.31
N LEU A 150 19.32 6.54 1.14
CA LEU A 150 20.50 7.21 1.70
C LEU A 150 21.38 6.24 2.51
N SER A 151 20.78 5.46 3.42
CA SER A 151 21.55 4.53 4.26
C SER A 151 22.29 3.47 3.46
N ARG A 152 21.71 2.99 2.35
CA ARG A 152 22.36 2.07 1.40
C ARG A 152 23.49 2.75 0.65
N PHE A 153 23.27 4.00 0.22
CA PHE A 153 24.31 4.79 -0.43
C PHE A 153 25.53 4.97 0.49
N LEU A 154 25.30 5.36 1.75
CA LEU A 154 26.36 5.53 2.76
C LEU A 154 27.12 4.22 2.98
N ALA A 155 26.41 3.11 3.17
CA ALA A 155 27.04 1.80 3.36
C ALA A 155 27.90 1.35 2.16
N ALA A 156 27.54 1.77 0.94
CA ALA A 156 28.26 1.40 -0.28
C ALA A 156 29.42 2.35 -0.63
N HIS A 157 29.29 3.65 -0.37
CA HIS A 157 30.22 4.67 -0.88
C HIS A 157 30.95 5.46 0.21
N ARG A 158 30.52 5.35 1.48
CA ARG A 158 31.06 6.07 2.64
C ARG A 158 31.18 5.12 3.84
N PRO A 159 32.01 4.06 3.77
CA PRO A 159 32.08 3.02 4.80
C PRO A 159 32.59 3.54 6.15
N ASP A 160 33.25 4.70 6.17
CA ASP A 160 33.65 5.47 7.34
C ASP A 160 32.45 6.02 8.13
N VAL A 161 31.30 6.24 7.48
CA VAL A 161 30.07 6.73 8.10
C VAL A 161 29.29 5.55 8.67
N THR A 162 29.52 5.25 9.95
CA THR A 162 28.91 4.09 10.65
C THR A 162 27.71 4.44 11.53
N ALA A 163 27.34 5.71 11.65
CA ALA A 163 26.20 6.14 12.45
C ALA A 163 25.60 7.45 11.91
N TRP A 164 24.34 7.73 12.26
CA TRP A 164 23.64 8.95 11.83
C TRP A 164 24.30 10.24 12.30
N THR A 165 25.05 10.19 13.40
CA THR A 165 25.82 11.33 13.95
C THR A 165 27.01 11.75 13.08
N LEU A 166 27.48 10.85 12.21
CA LEU A 166 28.63 11.09 11.32
C LEU A 166 28.20 11.58 9.93
N VAL A 167 26.90 11.58 9.62
CA VAL A 167 26.40 11.99 8.32
C VAL A 167 26.50 13.51 8.17
N GLY A 168 27.30 13.95 7.21
CA GLY A 168 27.47 15.36 6.86
C GLY A 168 26.58 15.84 5.72
N VAL A 169 26.60 17.16 5.48
CA VAL A 169 25.92 17.79 4.33
C VAL A 169 26.46 17.23 3.01
N ALA A 170 27.78 17.09 2.90
CA ALA A 170 28.44 16.58 1.70
C ALA A 170 28.01 15.15 1.33
N ASP A 171 27.74 14.28 2.32
CA ASP A 171 27.27 12.92 2.05
C ASP A 171 25.86 12.93 1.45
N ILE A 172 24.99 13.84 1.90
CA ILE A 172 23.64 13.99 1.36
C ILE A 172 23.69 14.61 -0.03
N GLU A 173 24.54 15.61 -0.26
CA GLU A 173 24.72 16.20 -1.57
C GLU A 173 25.25 15.18 -2.58
N ALA A 174 26.24 14.36 -2.18
CA ALA A 174 26.77 13.27 -2.99
C ALA A 174 25.67 12.24 -3.32
N PHE A 175 24.87 11.83 -2.33
CA PHE A 175 23.72 10.95 -2.56
C PHE A 175 22.74 11.57 -3.56
N LEU A 176 22.32 12.82 -3.35
CA LEU A 176 21.36 13.50 -4.21
C LEU A 176 21.92 13.75 -5.62
N ALA A 177 23.23 13.85 -5.78
CA ALA A 177 23.91 13.96 -7.07
C ALA A 177 23.85 12.66 -7.89
N THR A 178 23.65 11.50 -7.25
CA THR A 178 23.41 10.22 -7.96
C THR A 178 22.02 10.11 -8.58
N LEU A 179 21.13 11.06 -8.31
CA LEU A 179 19.73 11.03 -8.75
C LEU A 179 19.51 11.99 -9.93
N ASP A 180 19.40 11.44 -11.14
CA ASP A 180 19.22 12.22 -12.38
C ASP A 180 17.85 12.90 -12.47
N ASN A 181 16.81 12.28 -11.90
CA ASN A 181 15.46 12.83 -11.93
C ASN A 181 15.28 13.90 -10.84
N THR A 182 15.16 15.16 -11.25
CA THR A 182 15.01 16.33 -10.37
C THR A 182 13.81 16.23 -9.43
N GLY A 183 12.68 15.66 -9.89
CA GLY A 183 11.51 15.46 -9.05
C GLY A 183 11.65 14.35 -8.04
N TYR A 184 12.28 13.25 -8.44
CA TYR A 184 12.64 12.19 -7.50
C TYR A 184 13.63 12.70 -6.45
N ARG A 185 14.64 13.47 -6.86
CA ARG A 185 15.63 14.12 -6.00
C ARG A 185 14.97 15.06 -4.98
N ALA A 186 14.04 15.91 -5.41
CA ALA A 186 13.31 16.80 -4.51
C ALA A 186 12.46 16.03 -3.49
N ARG A 187 11.77 14.97 -3.95
CA ARG A 187 10.98 14.10 -3.07
C ARG A 187 11.87 13.36 -2.05
N GLN A 188 13.02 12.88 -2.49
CA GLN A 188 14.03 12.24 -1.65
C GLN A 188 14.54 13.21 -0.58
N LEU A 189 14.95 14.42 -0.97
CA LEU A 189 15.38 15.46 -0.03
C LEU A 189 14.28 15.80 0.98
N HIS A 190 13.02 15.92 0.56
CA HIS A 190 11.92 16.18 1.48
C HIS A 190 11.79 15.06 2.54
N GLY A 191 11.85 13.79 2.12
CA GLY A 191 11.83 12.66 3.04
C GLY A 191 12.99 12.69 4.04
N LEU A 192 14.20 13.03 3.57
CA LEU A 192 15.38 13.20 4.42
C LEU A 192 15.23 14.35 5.42
N GLN A 193 14.69 15.50 4.99
CA GLN A 193 14.42 16.65 5.88
C GLN A 193 13.43 16.29 7.00
N VAL A 194 12.41 15.48 6.70
CA VAL A 194 11.48 15.00 7.74
C VAL A 194 12.18 14.12 8.76
N PHE A 195 13.07 13.23 8.30
CA PHE A 195 13.85 12.33 9.15
C PHE A 195 14.88 13.08 10.02
N PHE A 196 15.73 13.92 9.43
CA PHE A 196 16.78 14.62 10.19
C PHE A 196 16.21 15.64 11.17
N ARG A 197 15.07 16.27 10.86
CA ARG A 197 14.33 17.09 11.83
C ARG A 197 13.83 16.27 13.03
N PHE A 198 13.33 15.06 12.78
CA PHE A 198 12.96 14.13 13.86
C PHE A 198 14.19 13.76 14.70
N ALA A 199 15.26 13.30 14.06
CA ALA A 199 16.47 12.86 14.74
C ALA A 199 17.09 14.00 15.58
N ARG A 200 17.06 15.23 15.06
CA ARG A 200 17.52 16.43 15.77
C ARG A 200 16.64 16.80 16.96
N ARG A 201 15.32 16.68 16.83
CA ARG A 201 14.36 16.94 17.92
C ARG A 201 14.48 15.90 19.03
N GLY A 202 14.74 14.64 18.68
CA GLY A 202 15.02 13.54 19.61
C GLY A 202 16.45 13.53 20.18
N ARG A 203 17.30 14.51 19.81
CA ARG A 203 18.71 14.61 20.23
C ARG A 203 19.58 13.40 19.81
N HIS A 204 19.18 12.65 18.79
CA HIS A 204 20.03 11.59 18.21
C HIS A 204 21.17 12.16 17.36
N ILE A 205 21.01 13.40 16.87
CA ILE A 205 22.03 14.17 16.16
C ILE A 205 22.08 15.60 16.70
N LEU A 206 23.24 16.25 16.56
CA LEU A 206 23.46 17.62 17.02
C LEU A 206 23.08 18.68 15.96
N VAL A 207 23.31 18.38 14.69
CA VAL A 207 23.08 19.28 13.56
C VAL A 207 22.22 18.56 12.53
N ASP A 208 21.22 19.25 11.98
CA ASP A 208 20.43 18.75 10.85
C ASP A 208 21.18 19.06 9.55
N PRO A 209 21.78 18.06 8.87
CA PRO A 209 22.59 18.28 7.68
C PRO A 209 21.75 18.60 6.43
N THR A 210 20.42 18.61 6.53
CA THR A 210 19.52 18.96 5.40
C THR A 210 18.96 20.37 5.49
N ARG A 211 19.24 21.10 6.59
CA ARG A 211 18.60 22.37 6.92
C ARG A 211 18.71 23.43 5.82
N GLU A 212 19.87 23.51 5.17
CA GLU A 212 20.16 24.54 4.16
C GLU A 212 20.04 24.01 2.72
N LEU A 213 19.79 22.70 2.56
CA LEU A 213 19.63 22.08 1.26
C LEU A 213 18.26 22.46 0.66
N LYS A 214 18.29 22.98 -0.57
CA LYS A 214 17.08 23.33 -1.32
C LYS A 214 16.77 22.25 -2.35
N GLY A 215 15.55 21.74 -2.32
CA GLY A 215 15.03 20.91 -3.40
C GLY A 215 14.74 21.81 -4.58
N ASN A 216 15.59 21.79 -5.60
CA ASN A 216 15.33 22.54 -6.83
C ASN A 216 14.20 21.82 -7.59
N SER A 217 12.96 22.01 -7.15
CA SER A 217 11.77 21.30 -7.63
C SER A 217 10.87 22.21 -8.46
N ASN A 218 11.46 23.03 -9.33
CA ASN A 218 10.69 23.69 -10.38
C ASN A 218 10.44 22.65 -11.49
N ILE A 219 9.56 21.68 -11.22
CA ILE A 219 9.13 20.70 -12.21
C ILE A 219 7.86 21.28 -12.83
N PRO A 220 7.92 21.81 -14.06
CA PRO A 220 6.70 22.13 -14.79
C PRO A 220 5.89 20.84 -15.00
N PHE A 221 4.56 20.95 -15.00
CA PHE A 221 3.70 19.83 -15.34
C PHE A 221 4.07 19.30 -16.74
N HIS A 222 4.47 18.02 -16.83
CA HIS A 222 4.86 17.36 -18.08
C HIS A 222 3.73 16.52 -18.70
N GLY A 223 2.55 16.49 -18.09
CA GLY A 223 1.41 15.79 -18.66
C GLY A 223 0.88 16.54 -19.89
N GLU A 224 0.37 15.80 -20.86
CA GLU A 224 -0.44 16.41 -21.91
C GLU A 224 -1.77 16.86 -21.28
N ALA A 225 -2.00 18.17 -21.25
CA ALA A 225 -3.27 18.71 -20.83
C ALA A 225 -4.26 18.57 -22.00
N LEU A 226 -5.40 17.91 -21.76
CA LEU A 226 -6.44 17.80 -22.76
C LEU A 226 -7.02 19.17 -23.06
N ASP A 227 -7.00 19.58 -24.33
CA ASP A 227 -7.62 20.83 -24.74
C ASP A 227 -9.16 20.74 -24.68
N PRO A 228 -9.88 21.87 -24.65
CA PRO A 228 -11.35 21.87 -24.57
C PRO A 228 -12.04 21.12 -25.73
N THR A 229 -11.43 21.05 -26.91
CA THR A 229 -11.97 20.33 -28.07
C THR A 229 -11.82 18.82 -27.88
N GLN A 230 -10.67 18.35 -27.41
CA GLN A 230 -10.45 16.96 -27.03
C GLN A 230 -11.40 16.54 -25.90
N GLN A 231 -11.57 17.38 -24.87
CA GLN A 231 -12.52 17.15 -23.79
C GLN A 231 -13.97 17.02 -24.30
N ARG A 232 -14.41 17.91 -25.20
CA ARG A 232 -15.74 17.83 -25.84
C ARG A 232 -15.90 16.59 -26.73
N GLY A 233 -14.82 16.12 -27.37
CA GLY A 233 -14.80 14.88 -28.14
C GLY A 233 -15.02 13.66 -27.25
N LEU A 234 -14.28 13.58 -26.14
CA LEU A 234 -14.42 12.53 -25.13
C LEU A 234 -15.81 12.55 -24.47
N PHE A 235 -16.32 13.72 -24.11
CA PHE A 235 -17.67 13.88 -23.57
C PHE A 235 -18.71 13.29 -24.52
N ARG A 236 -18.69 13.70 -25.80
CA ARG A 236 -19.62 13.18 -26.82
C ARG A 236 -19.50 11.68 -27.03
N ARG A 237 -18.27 11.15 -27.06
CA ARG A 237 -18.00 9.71 -27.17
C ARG A 237 -18.61 8.93 -25.99
N TRP A 238 -18.45 9.41 -24.77
CA TRP A 238 -18.98 8.73 -23.58
C TRP A 238 -20.50 8.87 -23.41
N THR A 239 -21.11 9.93 -23.94
CA THR A 239 -22.57 10.11 -23.88
C THR A 239 -23.32 9.44 -25.03
N ALA A 240 -22.70 9.27 -26.20
CA ALA A 240 -23.39 8.77 -27.41
C ALA A 240 -22.91 7.38 -27.89
N GLY A 241 -21.69 6.96 -27.52
CA GLY A 241 -21.06 5.71 -27.98
C GLY A 241 -21.20 4.53 -27.03
N THR A 242 -22.13 4.56 -26.07
CA THR A 242 -22.18 3.61 -24.94
C THR A 242 -22.37 2.14 -25.34
N ALA A 243 -22.85 1.86 -26.56
CA ALA A 243 -23.06 0.50 -27.05
C ALA A 243 -21.76 -0.22 -27.48
N GLU A 244 -20.73 0.53 -27.89
CA GLU A 244 -19.46 -0.02 -28.40
C GLU A 244 -18.32 0.07 -27.37
N LEU A 245 -18.57 0.75 -26.24
CA LEU A 245 -17.58 1.00 -25.20
C LEU A 245 -17.68 -0.02 -24.09
N HIS A 246 -16.56 -0.21 -23.38
CA HIS A 246 -16.58 -1.00 -22.16
C HIS A 246 -17.53 -0.35 -21.13
N PRO A 247 -18.40 -1.11 -20.42
CA PRO A 247 -19.44 -0.54 -19.55
C PRO A 247 -18.95 0.46 -18.48
N HIS A 248 -17.71 0.32 -18.02
CA HIS A 248 -17.11 1.20 -17.01
C HIS A 248 -16.39 2.43 -17.57
N GLU A 249 -16.08 2.45 -18.87
CA GLU A 249 -15.32 3.54 -19.47
C GLU A 249 -16.09 4.88 -19.47
N PRO A 250 -17.36 4.95 -19.89
CA PRO A 250 -18.13 6.19 -19.82
C PRO A 250 -18.29 6.73 -18.40
N ALA A 251 -18.53 5.85 -17.43
CA ALA A 251 -18.72 6.24 -16.03
C ALA A 251 -17.44 6.85 -15.44
N VAL A 252 -16.29 6.19 -15.62
CA VAL A 252 -14.99 6.67 -15.14
C VAL A 252 -14.59 7.97 -15.85
N GLY A 253 -14.78 8.03 -17.18
CA GLY A 253 -14.46 9.20 -17.98
C GLY A 253 -15.27 10.44 -17.61
N LEU A 254 -16.59 10.31 -17.46
CA LEU A 254 -17.47 11.42 -17.09
C LEU A 254 -17.22 11.91 -15.67
N LEU A 255 -16.99 11.00 -14.71
CA LEU A 255 -16.66 11.39 -13.34
C LEU A 255 -15.29 12.10 -13.27
N GLY A 256 -14.30 11.64 -14.04
CA GLY A 256 -13.01 12.31 -14.16
C GLY A 256 -13.13 13.70 -14.80
N LEU A 257 -13.89 13.83 -15.89
CA LEU A 257 -14.00 15.07 -16.67
C LEU A 257 -14.89 16.14 -16.00
N LEU A 258 -16.05 15.75 -15.47
CA LEU A 258 -17.04 16.70 -14.91
C LEU A 258 -16.80 17.01 -13.44
N HIS A 259 -16.24 16.05 -12.69
CA HIS A 259 -16.07 16.18 -11.24
C HIS A 259 -14.61 16.19 -10.80
N GLY A 260 -13.66 16.08 -11.73
CA GLY A 260 -12.24 16.02 -11.40
C GLY A 260 -11.88 14.80 -10.54
N ALA A 261 -12.71 13.75 -10.57
CA ALA A 261 -12.52 12.58 -9.74
C ALA A 261 -11.21 11.88 -10.10
N SER A 262 -10.37 11.67 -9.09
CA SER A 262 -9.11 10.95 -9.26
C SER A 262 -9.36 9.45 -9.44
N VAL A 263 -8.43 8.75 -10.10
CA VAL A 263 -8.50 7.29 -10.27
C VAL A 263 -8.58 6.55 -8.93
N ASN A 264 -8.09 7.15 -7.84
CA ASN A 264 -8.19 6.56 -6.50
C ASN A 264 -9.58 6.72 -5.87
N GLU A 265 -10.36 7.73 -6.26
CA GLU A 265 -11.74 7.93 -5.80
C GLU A 265 -12.73 7.08 -6.60
N LEU A 266 -12.36 6.67 -7.81
CA LEU A 266 -13.17 5.86 -8.73
C LEU A 266 -12.94 4.35 -8.59
N ARG A 267 -12.06 3.93 -7.67
CA ARG A 267 -11.65 2.54 -7.43
C ARG A 267 -12.32 1.95 -6.20
#